data_AF-A0A849BU01-F1
#
_entry.id   AF-A0A849BU01-F1
#
_cell.length_a   1.000
_cell.length_b   1.000
_cell.length_c   1.000
_cell.angle_alpha   90.00
_cell.angle_beta   90.00
_cell.angle_gamma   90.00
#
_symmetry.space_group_name_H-M   'P 1'
#
loop_
_entity.id
_entity.type
_entity.pdbx_description
1 polymer ?
#
loop_
_entity_poly.entity_id
_entity_poly.type
_entity_poly.pdbx_seq_one_letter_code
_entity_poly.pdbx_strand_id
1 'polypeptide(L)'
;MGQSQPAIPVNGSLIRSVSADDLRRRGDALLARSADVYFTENVHPAYDRILDQLAPDEARILRYMALNGPQPSVDVRTNRPLGIGSELVSGDLTSVPEQSGVRYPDRSRLYLINLNRLGLLANSDDPVVLSRYMVLEVQPLVEAALKKAGRAPKIVRKSLRLTEFGEDFCQTCFSISS
;
A
#
# COMPACT_ATOMS: atom_id res chain seq x y z
N MET A 1 -8.25 -63.59 -9.86
CA MET A 1 -9.51 -62.87 -10.14
C MET A 1 -9.46 -61.56 -9.39
N GLY A 2 -9.28 -60.46 -10.12
CA GLY A 2 -8.89 -59.15 -9.59
C GLY A 2 -10.02 -58.40 -8.89
N GLN A 3 -9.64 -57.67 -7.85
CA GLN A 3 -10.51 -56.79 -7.06
C GLN A 3 -10.84 -55.53 -7.88
N SER A 4 -12.13 -55.25 -8.08
CA SER A 4 -12.61 -54.01 -8.69
C SER A 4 -12.60 -52.88 -7.65
N GLN A 5 -11.75 -51.88 -7.86
CA GLN A 5 -11.75 -50.62 -7.12
C GLN A 5 -12.96 -49.76 -7.50
N PRO A 6 -13.66 -49.10 -6.56
CA PRO A 6 -14.62 -48.07 -6.90
C PRO A 6 -13.90 -46.76 -7.24
N ALA A 7 -14.31 -46.13 -8.34
CA ALA A 7 -13.81 -44.85 -8.81
C ALA A 7 -14.15 -43.72 -7.82
N ILE A 8 -13.14 -42.90 -7.48
CA ILE A 8 -13.28 -41.69 -6.67
C ILE A 8 -13.90 -40.61 -7.57
N PRO A 9 -15.07 -40.02 -7.25
CA PRO A 9 -15.55 -38.87 -7.98
C PRO A 9 -14.69 -37.66 -7.61
N VAL A 10 -14.05 -37.10 -8.62
CA VAL A 10 -13.24 -35.88 -8.55
C VAL A 10 -14.20 -34.72 -8.27
N ASN A 11 -14.21 -34.22 -7.03
CA ASN A 11 -14.94 -33.00 -6.68
C ASN A 11 -14.25 -31.80 -7.35
N GLY A 12 -14.70 -31.49 -8.57
CA GLY A 12 -14.43 -30.22 -9.21
C GLY A 12 -14.97 -29.10 -8.34
N SER A 13 -14.07 -28.33 -7.74
CA SER A 13 -14.40 -27.08 -7.08
C SER A 13 -15.07 -26.15 -8.08
N LEU A 14 -16.41 -26.10 -8.08
CA LEU A 14 -17.14 -25.08 -8.82
C LEU A 14 -16.71 -23.71 -8.28
N ILE A 15 -16.04 -22.94 -9.12
CA ILE A 15 -15.93 -21.50 -8.93
C ILE A 15 -17.36 -20.96 -9.03
N ARG A 16 -18.03 -20.77 -7.89
CA ARG A 16 -19.34 -20.14 -7.84
C ARG A 16 -19.19 -18.71 -8.34
N SER A 17 -19.62 -18.44 -9.57
CA SER A 17 -19.79 -17.06 -10.03
C SER A 17 -20.87 -16.42 -9.16
N VAL A 18 -20.51 -15.34 -8.46
CA VAL A 18 -21.47 -14.61 -7.63
C VAL A 18 -22.40 -13.85 -8.58
N SER A 19 -23.71 -14.10 -8.50
CA SER A 19 -24.70 -13.40 -9.34
C SER A 19 -24.92 -11.96 -8.86
N ALA A 20 -25.43 -11.09 -9.74
CA ALA A 20 -25.81 -9.74 -9.36
C ALA A 20 -26.88 -9.74 -8.25
N ASP A 21 -27.77 -10.73 -8.24
CA ASP A 21 -28.80 -10.88 -7.20
C ASP A 21 -28.20 -11.26 -5.84
N ASP A 22 -27.18 -12.13 -5.84
CA ASP A 22 -26.45 -12.49 -4.61
C ASP A 22 -25.71 -11.28 -4.03
N LEU A 23 -25.13 -10.42 -4.89
CA LEU A 23 -24.49 -9.17 -4.47
C LEU A 23 -25.51 -8.17 -3.89
N ARG A 24 -26.66 -7.97 -4.57
CA ARG A 24 -27.71 -7.07 -4.08
C ARG A 24 -28.24 -7.53 -2.72
N ARG A 25 -28.54 -8.82 -2.57
CA ARG A 25 -28.99 -9.37 -1.29
C ARG A 25 -27.99 -9.14 -0.16
N ARG A 26 -26.70 -9.30 -0.43
CA ARG A 26 -25.63 -8.99 0.55
C ARG A 26 -25.58 -7.50 0.88
N GLY A 27 -25.78 -6.63 -0.12
CA GLY A 27 -25.90 -5.17 0.06
C GLY A 27 -27.10 -4.78 0.93
N ASP A 28 -28.27 -5.33 0.65
CA ASP A 28 -29.49 -5.05 1.43
C ASP A 28 -29.33 -5.48 2.90
N ALA A 29 -28.68 -6.61 3.14
CA ALA A 29 -28.38 -7.06 4.51
C ALA A 29 -27.39 -6.13 5.24
N LEU A 30 -26.46 -5.47 4.53
CA LEU A 30 -25.59 -4.45 5.13
C LEU A 30 -26.40 -3.21 5.52
N LEU A 31 -27.29 -2.73 4.64
CA LEU A 31 -28.14 -1.58 4.91
C LEU A 31 -29.09 -1.82 6.08
N ALA A 32 -29.69 -3.01 6.15
CA ALA A 32 -30.56 -3.39 7.26
C ALA A 32 -29.82 -3.37 8.61
N ARG A 33 -28.58 -3.87 8.67
CA ARG A 33 -27.75 -3.79 9.89
C ARG A 33 -27.35 -2.36 10.23
N SER A 34 -27.05 -1.53 9.24
CA SER A 34 -26.71 -0.12 9.44
C SER A 34 -27.87 0.69 10.03
N ALA A 35 -29.11 0.29 9.74
CA ALA A 35 -30.31 0.91 10.30
C ALA A 35 -30.65 0.45 11.74
N ASP A 36 -29.97 -0.57 12.27
CA ASP A 36 -30.20 -1.09 13.62
C ASP A 36 -29.46 -0.22 14.66
N VAL A 37 -30.23 0.51 15.47
CA VAL A 37 -29.71 1.41 16.52
C VAL A 37 -29.00 0.69 17.67
N TYR A 38 -29.15 -0.62 17.78
CA TYR A 38 -28.44 -1.44 18.76
C TYR A 38 -27.15 -2.07 18.21
N PHE A 39 -26.89 -1.93 16.91
CA PHE A 39 -25.66 -2.44 16.30
C PHE A 39 -24.47 -1.55 16.69
N THR A 40 -23.50 -2.12 17.39
CA THR A 40 -22.26 -1.44 17.78
C THR A 40 -21.07 -2.06 17.06
N GLU A 41 -20.27 -1.24 16.37
CA GLU A 41 -19.06 -1.66 15.68
C GLU A 41 -17.83 -1.07 16.40
N ASN A 42 -17.23 -1.86 17.30
CA ASN A 42 -16.13 -1.41 18.16
C ASN A 42 -14.79 -1.24 17.42
N VAL A 43 -14.62 -1.94 16.30
CA VAL A 43 -13.44 -1.90 15.43
C VAL A 43 -13.88 -2.05 13.98
N HIS A 44 -13.16 -1.43 13.05
CA HIS A 44 -13.54 -1.48 11.64
C HIS A 44 -13.46 -2.93 11.10
N PRO A 45 -14.53 -3.47 10.47
CA PRO A 45 -14.66 -4.89 10.12
C PRO A 45 -13.75 -5.34 8.96
N ALA A 46 -13.01 -4.41 8.36
CA ALA A 46 -12.00 -4.73 7.36
C ALA A 46 -10.64 -5.08 7.97
N TYR A 47 -10.35 -4.66 9.20
CA TYR A 47 -9.00 -4.73 9.78
C TYR A 47 -8.50 -6.17 9.92
N ASP A 48 -9.36 -7.08 10.38
CA ASP A 48 -9.07 -8.51 10.47
C ASP A 48 -8.62 -9.09 9.11
N ARG A 49 -9.39 -8.82 8.04
CA ARG A 49 -9.05 -9.25 6.68
C ARG A 49 -7.82 -8.55 6.09
N ILE A 50 -7.50 -7.34 6.56
CA ILE A 50 -6.30 -6.62 6.13
C ILE A 50 -5.06 -7.26 6.77
N LEU A 51 -5.13 -7.65 8.04
CA LEU A 51 -4.01 -8.33 8.72
C LEU A 51 -3.60 -9.62 7.98
N ASP A 52 -4.55 -10.40 7.49
CA ASP A 52 -4.29 -11.60 6.66
C ASP A 52 -3.62 -11.28 5.31
N GLN A 53 -3.71 -10.04 4.83
CA GLN A 53 -3.15 -9.57 3.56
C GLN A 53 -1.81 -8.84 3.73
N LEU A 54 -1.30 -8.70 4.96
CA LEU A 54 -0.04 -8.02 5.24
C LEU A 54 1.14 -8.99 5.34
N ALA A 55 2.24 -8.63 4.68
CA ALA A 55 3.53 -9.20 4.98
C ALA A 55 4.09 -8.63 6.30
N PRO A 56 4.93 -9.37 7.04
CA PRO A 56 5.58 -8.84 8.25
C PRO A 56 6.41 -7.57 7.99
N ASP A 57 7.03 -7.44 6.81
CA ASP A 57 7.78 -6.24 6.42
C ASP A 57 6.86 -5.05 6.11
N GLU A 58 5.64 -5.28 5.63
CA GLU A 58 4.64 -4.22 5.44
C GLU A 58 4.16 -3.67 6.78
N ALA A 59 3.98 -4.54 7.78
CA ALA A 59 3.67 -4.10 9.15
C ALA A 59 4.79 -3.24 9.75
N ARG A 60 6.07 -3.53 9.44
CA ARG A 60 7.20 -2.68 9.86
C ARG A 60 7.15 -1.30 9.21
N ILE A 61 6.84 -1.23 7.92
CA ILE A 61 6.64 0.03 7.20
C ILE A 61 5.52 0.84 7.88
N LEU A 62 4.35 0.23 8.12
CA LEU A 62 3.22 0.91 8.74
C LEU A 62 3.56 1.44 10.15
N ARG A 63 4.21 0.63 10.99
CA ARG A 63 4.69 1.07 12.31
C ARG A 63 5.67 2.23 12.20
N TYR A 64 6.60 2.19 11.24
CA TYR A 64 7.54 3.29 11.01
C TYR A 64 6.80 4.57 10.61
N MET A 65 5.86 4.48 9.68
CA MET A 65 5.04 5.63 9.23
C MET A 65 4.22 6.22 10.38
N ALA A 66 3.60 5.39 11.21
CA ALA A 66 2.80 5.83 12.35
C ALA A 66 3.64 6.59 13.41
N LEU A 67 4.89 6.17 13.62
CA LEU A 67 5.79 6.80 14.59
C LEU A 67 6.47 8.07 14.07
N ASN A 68 6.68 8.18 12.76
CA ASN A 68 7.52 9.23 12.18
C ASN A 68 6.74 10.24 11.33
N GLY A 69 5.43 10.00 11.14
CA GLY A 69 4.56 10.81 10.31
C GLY A 69 4.92 10.78 8.83
N PRO A 70 4.48 11.78 8.05
CA PRO A 70 4.76 11.92 6.62
C PRO A 70 6.25 11.84 6.27
N GLN A 71 6.58 11.07 5.24
CA GLN A 71 7.95 10.84 4.78
C GLN A 71 8.18 11.43 3.38
N PRO A 72 9.42 11.85 3.04
CA PRO A 72 9.70 12.40 1.74
C PRO A 72 9.54 11.32 0.65
N SER A 73 8.95 11.71 -0.47
CA SER A 73 9.02 10.97 -1.73
C SER A 73 9.36 11.92 -2.88
N VAL A 74 9.97 11.41 -3.94
CA VAL A 74 10.32 12.22 -5.11
C VAL A 74 9.98 11.50 -6.42
N ASP A 75 9.56 12.30 -7.39
CA ASP A 75 9.54 11.86 -8.79
C ASP A 75 10.75 12.45 -9.52
N VAL A 76 11.36 11.64 -10.37
CA VAL A 76 12.39 12.08 -11.30
C VAL A 76 11.82 12.10 -12.71
N ARG A 77 11.93 13.25 -13.35
CA ARG A 77 11.44 13.49 -14.71
C ARG A 77 12.54 13.94 -15.66
N THR A 78 12.37 13.65 -16.94
CA THR A 78 13.21 14.25 -17.98
C THR A 78 12.94 15.75 -18.07
N ASN A 79 13.98 16.50 -18.44
CA ASN A 79 13.87 17.93 -18.70
C ASN A 79 13.97 18.20 -20.19
N ARG A 80 12.94 18.87 -20.73
CA ARG A 80 12.88 19.30 -22.12
C ARG A 80 12.57 20.80 -22.15
N PRO A 81 13.03 21.53 -23.18
CA PRO A 81 12.74 22.96 -23.30
C PRO A 81 11.24 23.24 -23.14
N LEU A 82 10.90 24.25 -22.33
CA LEU A 82 9.53 24.66 -22.01
C LEU A 82 8.67 23.58 -21.31
N GLY A 83 9.25 22.48 -20.83
CA GLY A 83 8.54 21.38 -20.16
C GLY A 83 7.70 20.48 -21.08
N ILE A 84 7.64 20.79 -22.38
CA ILE A 84 6.87 20.03 -23.36
C ILE A 84 7.57 18.69 -23.62
N GLY A 85 6.85 17.59 -23.39
CA GLY A 85 7.40 16.24 -23.51
C GLY A 85 8.28 15.80 -22.33
N SER A 86 8.15 16.44 -21.16
CA SER A 86 8.74 15.90 -19.93
C SER A 86 8.05 14.59 -19.55
N GLU A 87 8.84 13.54 -19.39
CA GLU A 87 8.40 12.18 -19.09
C GLU A 87 8.80 11.77 -17.66
N LEU A 88 7.95 11.00 -16.99
CA LEU A 88 8.28 10.41 -15.69
C LEU A 88 9.27 9.26 -15.90
N VAL A 89 10.45 9.38 -15.31
CA VAL A 89 11.51 8.35 -15.40
C VAL A 89 11.37 7.35 -14.26
N SER A 90 11.09 7.86 -13.07
CA SER A 90 10.77 7.07 -11.89
C SER A 90 9.92 7.91 -10.95
N GLY A 91 8.91 7.30 -10.33
CA GLY A 91 7.99 7.99 -9.44
C GLY A 91 7.96 7.35 -8.06
N ASP A 92 7.52 8.14 -7.08
CA ASP A 92 7.31 7.73 -5.69
C ASP A 92 8.56 7.13 -5.03
N LEU A 93 9.74 7.64 -5.42
CA LEU A 93 11.01 7.22 -4.85
C LEU A 93 11.10 7.65 -3.40
N THR A 94 11.39 6.71 -2.51
CA THR A 94 11.46 6.95 -1.06
C THR A 94 12.41 5.96 -0.40
N SER A 95 12.87 6.28 0.81
CA SER A 95 13.71 5.41 1.65
C SER A 95 12.93 4.75 2.79
N VAL A 96 11.61 4.87 2.79
CA VAL A 96 10.74 4.35 3.85
C VAL A 96 10.94 2.85 4.12
N PRO A 97 10.96 1.97 3.10
CA PRO A 97 11.20 0.55 3.34
C PRO A 97 12.55 0.28 4.02
N GLU A 98 13.63 0.90 3.55
CA GLU A 98 14.97 0.78 4.13
C GLU A 98 15.01 1.27 5.58
N GLN A 99 14.43 2.44 5.84
CA GLN A 99 14.36 3.05 7.18
C GLN A 99 13.49 2.24 8.15
N SER A 100 12.48 1.53 7.64
CA SER A 100 11.63 0.66 8.44
C SER A 100 12.28 -0.69 8.80
N GLY A 101 13.47 -0.99 8.26
CA GLY A 101 14.21 -2.21 8.57
C GLY A 101 13.55 -3.47 7.99
N VAL A 102 13.01 -3.39 6.78
CA VAL A 102 12.49 -4.57 6.06
C VAL A 102 13.58 -5.64 5.92
N ARG A 103 13.19 -6.92 6.03
CA ARG A 103 14.09 -8.07 5.85
C ARG A 103 14.45 -8.31 4.39
N TYR A 104 13.55 -7.96 3.47
CA TYR A 104 13.71 -8.19 2.03
C TYR A 104 13.61 -6.87 1.24
N PRO A 105 14.69 -6.07 1.16
CA PRO A 105 14.68 -4.77 0.47
C PRO A 105 14.41 -4.86 -1.03
N ASP A 106 14.69 -6.00 -1.65
CA ASP A 106 14.36 -6.30 -3.04
C ASP A 106 12.84 -6.32 -3.32
N ARG A 107 12.02 -6.48 -2.26
CA ARG A 107 10.55 -6.48 -2.32
C ARG A 107 9.92 -5.14 -1.95
N SER A 108 10.72 -4.15 -1.57
CA SER A 108 10.26 -2.83 -1.11
C SER A 108 9.16 -2.22 -1.96
N ARG A 109 9.30 -2.28 -3.29
CA ARG A 109 8.29 -1.74 -4.22
C ARG A 109 6.96 -2.48 -4.15
N LEU A 110 6.99 -3.81 -4.00
CA LEU A 110 5.78 -4.63 -3.90
C LEU A 110 5.04 -4.35 -2.59
N TYR A 111 5.79 -4.16 -1.49
CA TYR A 111 5.21 -3.78 -0.21
C TYR A 111 4.45 -2.45 -0.29
N LEU A 112 5.08 -1.43 -0.87
CA LEU A 112 4.42 -0.12 -1.04
C LEU A 112 3.18 -0.21 -1.94
N ILE A 113 3.22 -1.02 -3.00
CA ILE A 113 2.05 -1.24 -3.89
C ILE A 113 0.91 -1.89 -3.12
N ASN A 114 1.17 -2.94 -2.32
CA ASN A 114 0.13 -3.61 -1.56
C ASN A 114 -0.47 -2.68 -0.49
N LEU A 115 0.36 -1.92 0.22
CA LEU A 115 -0.09 -0.96 1.22
C LEU A 115 -0.95 0.17 0.62
N ASN A 116 -0.62 0.66 -0.57
CA ASN A 116 -1.48 1.59 -1.32
C ASN A 116 -2.78 0.91 -1.79
N ARG A 117 -2.72 -0.34 -2.28
CA ARG A 117 -3.90 -1.13 -2.70
C ARG A 117 -4.87 -1.35 -1.55
N LEU A 118 -4.35 -1.57 -0.34
CA LEU A 118 -5.13 -1.71 0.89
C LEU A 118 -5.67 -0.37 1.42
N GLY A 119 -5.29 0.75 0.81
CA GLY A 119 -5.70 2.08 1.22
C GLY A 119 -5.06 2.56 2.52
N LEU A 120 -3.95 1.95 2.95
CA LEU A 120 -3.26 2.29 4.20
C LEU A 120 -2.22 3.41 4.02
N LEU A 121 -1.66 3.51 2.81
CA LEU A 121 -0.74 4.58 2.43
C LEU A 121 -1.30 5.39 1.25
N ALA A 122 -0.83 6.63 1.13
CA ALA A 122 -1.09 7.49 -0.01
C ALA A 122 0.10 8.42 -0.30
N ASN A 123 0.29 8.76 -1.57
CA ASN A 123 1.17 9.84 -1.99
C ASN A 123 0.40 11.18 -1.99
N SER A 124 1.06 12.25 -1.55
CA SER A 124 0.52 13.62 -1.57
C SER A 124 1.54 14.58 -2.16
N ASP A 125 1.05 15.62 -2.85
CA ASP A 125 1.88 16.74 -3.30
C ASP A 125 2.25 17.70 -2.16
N ASP A 126 1.64 17.53 -0.98
CA ASP A 126 1.99 18.29 0.21
C ASP A 126 3.42 17.94 0.66
N PRO A 127 4.34 18.91 0.72
CA PRO A 127 5.73 18.61 1.03
C PRO A 127 5.94 18.32 2.52
N VAL A 128 7.07 17.69 2.83
CA VAL A 128 7.65 17.65 4.20
C VAL A 128 8.75 18.70 4.35
N VAL A 129 9.39 18.75 5.53
CA VAL A 129 10.51 19.67 5.77
C VAL A 129 11.67 19.42 4.80
N LEU A 130 12.28 20.50 4.29
CA LEU A 130 13.29 20.48 3.23
C LEU A 130 14.48 19.54 3.54
N SER A 131 14.93 19.51 4.79
CA SER A 131 16.07 18.69 5.23
C SER A 131 15.87 17.20 4.98
N ARG A 132 14.63 16.69 5.03
CA ARG A 132 14.32 15.28 4.71
C ARG A 132 14.55 14.96 3.24
N TYR A 133 14.26 15.90 2.34
CA TYR A 133 14.54 15.72 0.91
C TYR A 133 16.03 15.74 0.60
N MET A 134 16.80 16.60 1.26
CA MET A 134 18.25 16.65 1.05
C MET A 134 18.92 15.29 1.32
N VAL A 135 18.42 14.55 2.32
CA VAL A 135 18.89 13.19 2.63
C VAL A 135 18.40 12.16 1.60
N LEU A 136 17.15 12.27 1.14
CA LEU A 136 16.59 11.35 0.14
C LEU A 136 17.22 11.54 -1.25
N GLU A 137 17.48 12.77 -1.66
CA GLU A 137 17.98 13.10 -3.00
C GLU A 137 19.39 12.58 -3.27
N VAL A 138 20.16 12.28 -2.22
CA VAL A 138 21.50 11.67 -2.30
C VAL A 138 21.46 10.14 -2.11
N GLN A 139 20.28 9.53 -2.04
CA GLN A 139 20.17 8.08 -1.93
C GLN A 139 20.46 7.40 -3.27
N PRO A 140 21.08 6.20 -3.27
CA PRO A 140 21.44 5.50 -4.51
C PRO A 140 20.28 5.30 -5.48
N LEU A 141 19.07 5.08 -4.96
CA LEU A 141 17.87 4.91 -5.79
C LEU A 141 17.50 6.19 -6.57
N VAL A 142 17.68 7.37 -5.97
CA VAL A 142 17.40 8.66 -6.61
C VAL A 142 18.51 9.01 -7.59
N GLU A 143 19.77 8.82 -7.20
CA GLU A 143 20.93 9.02 -8.09
C GLU A 143 20.84 8.15 -9.35
N ALA A 144 20.42 6.89 -9.21
CA ALA A 144 20.20 5.98 -10.33
C ALA A 144 19.09 6.50 -11.28
N ALA A 145 17.99 7.02 -10.72
CA ALA A 145 16.91 7.60 -11.51
C ALA A 145 17.34 8.89 -12.23
N LEU A 146 18.11 9.76 -11.57
CA LEU A 146 18.66 10.98 -12.16
C LEU A 146 19.62 10.66 -13.32
N LYS A 147 20.50 9.68 -13.13
CA LYS A 147 21.41 9.20 -14.20
C LYS A 147 20.62 8.66 -15.39
N LYS A 148 19.55 7.89 -15.14
CA LYS A 148 18.66 7.37 -16.19
C LYS A 148 17.91 8.49 -16.93
N ALA A 149 17.59 9.58 -16.24
CA ALA A 149 16.85 10.71 -16.81
C ALA A 149 17.68 11.60 -17.75
N GLY A 150 19.02 11.49 -17.72
CA GLY A 150 19.92 12.17 -18.65
C GLY A 150 20.26 13.60 -18.21
N ARG A 151 20.24 14.55 -19.16
CA ARG A 151 20.73 15.91 -18.92
C ARG A 151 19.69 16.76 -18.18
N ALA A 152 20.15 17.39 -17.09
CA ALA A 152 19.41 18.37 -16.28
C ALA A 152 18.02 17.89 -15.79
N PRO A 153 17.90 16.68 -15.20
CA PRO A 153 16.62 16.12 -14.79
C PRO A 153 15.90 16.97 -13.74
N LYS A 154 14.57 16.88 -13.70
CA LYS A 154 13.74 17.59 -12.73
C LYS A 154 13.32 16.65 -11.61
N ILE A 155 13.53 17.08 -10.37
CA ILE A 155 12.98 16.43 -9.17
C ILE A 155 11.67 17.12 -8.81
N VAL A 156 10.62 16.35 -8.61
CA VAL A 156 9.35 16.82 -8.03
C VAL A 156 9.24 16.22 -6.64
N ARG A 157 9.22 17.09 -5.63
CA ARG A 157 9.11 16.69 -4.23
C ARG A 157 7.65 16.45 -3.87
N LYS A 158 7.40 15.31 -3.23
CA LYS A 158 6.10 14.81 -2.78
C LYS A 158 6.25 14.26 -1.37
N SER A 159 5.20 13.67 -0.82
CA SER A 159 5.27 12.92 0.43
C SER A 159 4.52 11.60 0.32
N LEU A 160 4.98 10.62 1.10
CA LEU A 160 4.28 9.38 1.40
C LEU A 160 3.68 9.51 2.81
N ARG A 161 2.41 9.14 2.98
CA ARG A 161 1.65 9.33 4.22
C ARG A 161 0.81 8.10 4.53
N LEU A 162 0.45 7.93 5.80
CA LEU A 162 -0.72 7.12 6.14
C LEU A 162 -1.97 7.87 5.67
N THR A 163 -2.98 7.13 5.23
CA THR A 163 -4.33 7.67 5.09
C THR A 163 -5.00 7.74 6.46
N GLU A 164 -6.11 8.46 6.60
CA GLU A 164 -6.92 8.43 7.85
C GLU A 164 -7.29 6.98 8.24
N PHE A 165 -7.63 6.15 7.25
CA PHE A 165 -7.89 4.73 7.42
C PHE A 165 -6.65 3.95 7.88
N GLY A 166 -5.47 4.28 7.34
CA GLY A 166 -4.20 3.68 7.74
C GLY A 166 -3.76 4.08 9.15
N GLU A 167 -4.02 5.33 9.55
CA GLU A 167 -3.76 5.83 10.91
C GLU A 167 -4.62 5.07 11.93
N ASP A 168 -5.93 5.01 11.71
CA ASP A 168 -6.85 4.28 12.60
C ASP A 168 -6.55 2.77 12.64
N PHE A 169 -6.20 2.17 11.50
CA PHE A 169 -5.71 0.78 11.44
C PHE A 169 -4.47 0.57 12.32
N CYS A 170 -3.47 1.45 12.21
CA CYS A 170 -2.24 1.35 13.00
C CYS A 170 -2.51 1.50 14.50
N GLN A 171 -3.36 2.45 14.89
CA GLN A 171 -3.73 2.67 16.29
C GLN A 171 -4.51 1.48 16.88
N THR A 172 -5.38 0.86 16.08
CA THR A 172 -6.22 -0.26 16.50
C THR A 172 -5.44 -1.57 16.56
N CYS A 173 -4.60 -1.85 15.56
CA CYS A 173 -4.00 -3.17 15.36
C CYS A 173 -2.57 -3.31 15.90
N PHE A 174 -1.86 -2.23 16.18
CA PHE A 174 -0.47 -2.28 16.64
C PHE A 174 -0.30 -1.68 18.02
N SER A 175 0.50 -2.34 18.87
CA SER A 175 1.00 -1.74 20.11
C SER A 175 2.14 -0.78 19.80
N ILE A 176 1.77 0.43 19.37
CA ILE A 176 2.71 1.51 19.08
C ILE A 176 2.91 2.27 20.39
N SER A 177 3.97 1.93 21.14
CA SER A 177 4.34 2.67 22.34
C SER A 177 4.48 4.15 21.98
N SER A 178 3.66 4.98 22.64
CA SER A 178 3.83 6.44 22.68
C SER A 178 4.98 6.82 23.61
#